data_AF-A0A832K7R3-F1
#
_entry.id   AF-A0A832K7R3-F1
#
_cell.length_a   1.000
_cell.length_b   1.000
_cell.length_c   1.000
_cell.angle_alpha   90.00
_cell.angle_beta   90.00
_cell.angle_gamma   90.00
#
_symmetry.space_group_name_H-M   'P 1'
#
loop_
_entity.id
_entity.type
_entity.pdbx_description
1 polymer ?
#
loop_
_entity_poly.entity_id
_entity_poly.type
_entity_poly.pdbx_seq_one_letter_code
_entity_poly.pdbx_strand_id
1 'polypeptide(L)'
;MRYTRRFPESYNPGALKVTIRKFYRANGASTQVRGVTPDIVLPSVNNEMDVGEGSQPFALAWDSIPAAKFNRLGRVQAHLPELRRRAESRVATDPDWDYVREDIQTYLKAQADKSISLNLEKRLKEREEAEAHNMARKRDQAARATSREKIYEITLSQANQPGLPPPLGSTNASPASVETDPKAVAAAVTGSPEDADEEETPDKLANHDVALREAKRLLLDLIELSRVAAPQPPVAATVPIQ
;
A
#
# COMPACT_ATOMS: atom_id res chain seq x y z
N MET A 1 -14.97 57.69 -15.32
CA MET A 1 -15.39 56.55 -16.18
C MET A 1 -14.55 55.33 -15.83
N ARG A 2 -15.12 54.30 -15.17
CA ARG A 2 -14.46 53.00 -15.00
C ARG A 2 -15.07 52.03 -16.02
N TYR A 3 -14.28 51.61 -17.00
CA TYR A 3 -14.67 50.60 -17.99
C TYR A 3 -14.62 49.23 -17.30
N THR A 4 -15.75 48.69 -16.88
CA THR A 4 -15.87 47.27 -16.57
C THR A 4 -16.24 46.53 -17.86
N ARG A 5 -15.23 45.97 -18.54
CA ARG A 5 -15.44 45.10 -19.69
C ARG A 5 -16.12 43.82 -19.20
N ARG A 6 -17.43 43.72 -19.39
CA ARG A 6 -18.19 42.51 -19.09
C ARG A 6 -17.81 41.45 -20.13
N PHE A 7 -17.04 40.45 -19.70
CA PHE A 7 -16.72 39.31 -20.55
C PHE A 7 -18.01 38.49 -20.80
N PRO A 8 -18.26 38.01 -22.03
CA PRO A 8 -19.43 37.18 -22.34
C PRO A 8 -19.36 35.85 -21.59
N GLU A 9 -20.52 35.29 -21.24
CA GLU A 9 -20.68 34.03 -20.48
C GLU A 9 -19.98 32.81 -21.09
N SER A 10 -19.62 32.88 -22.38
CA SER A 10 -18.90 31.85 -23.14
C SER A 10 -17.38 32.00 -23.13
N TYR A 11 -16.82 32.97 -22.40
CA TYR A 11 -15.37 33.18 -22.33
C TYR A 11 -14.74 32.26 -21.27
N ASN A 12 -14.23 31.12 -21.72
CA ASN A 12 -13.41 30.21 -20.90
C ASN A 12 -11.92 30.34 -21.32
N PRO A 13 -11.11 31.16 -20.63
CA PRO A 13 -9.69 31.35 -20.94
C PRO A 13 -8.80 30.16 -20.53
N GLY A 14 -9.38 29.08 -19.98
CA GLY A 14 -8.64 27.94 -19.44
C GLY A 14 -8.10 28.18 -18.03
N ALA A 15 -7.26 27.25 -17.56
CA ALA A 15 -6.68 27.28 -16.22
C ALA A 15 -5.15 27.05 -16.26
N LEU A 16 -4.43 27.70 -15.34
CA LEU A 16 -2.98 27.57 -15.18
C LEU A 16 -2.68 27.01 -13.79
N LYS A 17 -1.85 25.96 -13.72
CA LYS A 17 -1.34 25.39 -12.47
C LYS A 17 0.12 25.78 -12.28
N VAL A 18 0.41 26.47 -11.18
CA VAL A 18 1.76 26.93 -10.81
C VAL A 18 2.10 26.53 -9.38
N THR A 19 3.38 26.24 -9.13
CA THR A 19 3.91 25.95 -7.80
C THR A 19 4.24 27.26 -7.08
N ILE A 20 3.51 27.56 -6.01
CA ILE A 20 3.66 28.83 -5.24
C ILE A 20 4.37 28.67 -3.90
N ARG A 21 4.51 27.43 -3.40
CA ARG A 21 5.03 27.14 -2.06
C ARG A 21 5.82 25.84 -2.05
N LYS A 22 6.80 25.77 -1.14
CA LYS A 22 7.53 24.55 -0.76
C LYS A 22 7.14 24.14 0.66
N PHE A 23 7.12 22.83 0.93
CA PHE A 23 6.85 22.29 2.25
C PHE A 23 8.14 21.82 2.92
N TYR A 24 8.22 22.02 4.24
CA TYR A 24 9.36 21.62 5.06
C TYR A 24 8.87 20.83 6.28
N ARG A 25 9.65 19.83 6.69
CA ARG A 25 9.42 19.05 7.91
C ARG A 25 9.71 19.90 9.15
N ALA A 26 9.25 19.46 10.33
CA ALA A 26 9.51 20.16 11.60
C ALA A 26 11.02 20.35 11.90
N ASN A 27 11.87 19.44 11.41
CA ASN A 27 13.32 19.55 11.51
C ASN A 27 13.95 20.51 10.47
N GLY A 28 13.15 21.14 9.61
CA GLY A 28 13.60 22.08 8.59
C GLY A 28 14.01 21.47 7.26
N ALA A 29 13.99 20.14 7.11
CA ALA A 29 14.35 19.48 5.85
C ALA A 29 13.17 19.46 4.86
N SER A 30 13.43 19.76 3.58
CA SER A 30 12.47 19.56 2.50
C SER A 30 12.32 18.07 2.16
N THR A 31 11.12 17.67 1.71
CA THR A 31 10.84 16.33 1.15
C THR A 31 11.04 16.28 -0.36
N GLN A 32 11.29 17.44 -0.98
CA GLN A 32 11.49 17.58 -2.42
C GLN A 32 12.62 16.65 -2.90
N VAL A 33 12.42 15.90 -4.00
CA VAL A 33 13.36 14.93 -4.59
C VAL A 33 13.67 13.71 -3.71
N ARG A 34 13.97 13.91 -2.42
CA ARG A 34 14.44 12.87 -1.49
C ARG A 34 13.34 12.10 -0.79
N GLY A 35 12.11 12.63 -0.79
CA GLY A 35 10.97 12.02 -0.11
C GLY A 35 11.19 11.83 1.40
N VAL A 36 10.61 10.74 1.94
CA VAL A 36 10.81 10.30 3.31
C VAL A 36 11.40 8.90 3.29
N THR A 37 12.67 8.78 3.67
CA THR A 37 13.34 7.48 3.79
C THR A 37 12.80 6.73 5.01
N PRO A 38 12.30 5.49 4.84
CA PRO A 38 11.84 4.68 5.97
C PRO A 38 13.02 4.18 6.81
N ASP A 39 12.83 3.99 8.12
CA ASP A 39 13.87 3.51 9.04
C ASP A 39 14.25 2.02 8.80
N ILE A 40 13.30 1.26 8.26
CA ILE A 40 13.44 -0.14 7.84
C ILE A 40 13.01 -0.21 6.38
N VAL A 41 13.95 -0.53 5.49
CA VAL A 41 13.71 -0.66 4.05
C VAL A 41 13.40 -2.11 3.75
N LEU A 42 12.22 -2.38 3.18
CA LEU A 42 11.85 -3.70 2.70
C LEU A 42 12.23 -3.85 1.22
N PRO A 43 12.61 -5.05 0.76
CA PRO A 43 12.83 -5.30 -0.67
C PRO A 43 11.57 -4.98 -1.46
N SER A 44 11.70 -4.23 -2.55
CA SER A 44 10.58 -3.92 -3.44
C SER A 44 11.12 -3.53 -4.81
N VAL A 45 10.37 -3.85 -5.87
CA VAL A 45 10.67 -3.40 -7.23
C VAL A 45 10.71 -1.86 -7.28
N ASN A 46 9.85 -1.20 -6.50
CA ASN A 46 9.78 0.26 -6.42
C ASN A 46 11.07 0.93 -5.92
N ASN A 47 11.94 0.20 -5.20
CA ASN A 47 13.22 0.73 -4.75
C ASN A 47 14.21 0.94 -5.92
N GLU A 48 14.06 0.15 -6.98
CA GLU A 48 14.90 0.18 -8.20
C GLU A 48 14.25 0.98 -9.34
N MET A 49 12.98 1.36 -9.19
CA MET A 49 12.25 2.13 -10.19
C MET A 49 12.69 3.59 -10.15
N ASP A 50 13.00 4.18 -11.31
CA ASP A 50 13.26 5.61 -11.46
C ASP A 50 11.95 6.43 -11.47
N VAL A 51 11.12 6.19 -10.48
CA VAL A 51 9.80 6.81 -10.32
C VAL A 51 9.82 7.72 -9.10
N GLY A 52 9.66 9.01 -9.34
CA GLY A 52 9.55 9.99 -8.28
C GLY A 52 9.70 11.40 -8.81
N GLU A 53 9.76 12.33 -7.87
CA GLU A 53 10.05 13.71 -8.21
C GLU A 53 11.48 13.89 -8.74
N GLY A 54 12.43 13.06 -8.30
CA GLY A 54 13.82 13.12 -8.73
C GLY A 54 14.05 12.81 -10.22
N SER A 55 13.17 12.04 -10.87
CA SER A 55 13.28 11.70 -12.28
C SER A 55 12.64 12.72 -13.22
N GLN A 56 11.99 13.76 -12.68
CA GLN A 56 11.38 14.83 -13.47
C GLN A 56 12.43 15.84 -13.95
N PRO A 57 12.39 16.28 -15.22
CA PRO A 57 13.44 17.13 -15.82
C PRO A 57 13.54 18.54 -15.21
N PHE A 58 12.50 19.03 -14.53
CA PHE A 58 12.45 20.37 -13.92
C PHE A 58 12.02 20.32 -12.45
N ALA A 59 12.39 19.25 -11.74
CA ALA A 59 12.17 19.17 -10.30
C ALA A 59 12.90 20.30 -9.57
N LEU A 60 12.23 20.95 -8.62
CA LEU A 60 12.88 21.95 -7.77
C LEU A 60 13.95 21.27 -6.92
N ALA A 61 15.10 21.94 -6.75
CA ALA A 61 16.19 21.44 -5.93
C ALA A 61 15.77 21.29 -4.45
N TRP A 62 16.38 20.29 -3.79
CA TRP A 62 16.28 20.09 -2.36
C TRP A 62 16.95 21.23 -1.59
N ASP A 63 16.27 21.73 -0.55
CA ASP A 63 16.74 22.77 0.34
C ASP A 63 16.30 22.51 1.80
N SER A 64 16.83 23.31 2.72
CA SER A 64 16.50 23.24 4.14
C SER A 64 16.39 24.63 4.76
N ILE A 65 15.49 24.76 5.73
CA ILE A 65 15.25 25.97 6.52
C ILE A 65 15.56 25.71 8.00
N PRO A 66 15.66 26.75 8.84
CA PRO A 66 15.78 26.56 10.29
C PRO A 66 14.65 25.71 10.86
N ALA A 67 15.00 24.78 11.75
CA ALA A 67 14.04 23.90 12.40
C ALA A 67 13.05 24.67 13.28
N ALA A 68 11.80 24.21 13.33
CA ALA A 68 10.82 24.71 14.28
C ALA A 68 11.15 24.21 15.69
N LYS A 69 10.61 24.89 16.73
CA LYS A 69 10.69 24.38 18.10
C LYS A 69 9.65 23.27 18.28
N PHE A 70 10.09 22.05 18.55
CA PHE A 70 9.20 20.90 18.82
C PHE A 70 9.82 19.95 19.85
N ASN A 71 8.96 19.20 20.55
CA ASN A 71 9.39 18.20 21.53
C ASN A 71 9.45 16.82 20.88
N ARG A 72 10.58 16.11 21.04
CA ARG A 72 10.75 14.74 20.56
C ARG A 72 10.19 13.76 21.58
N LEU A 73 9.27 12.89 21.14
CA LEU A 73 8.65 11.88 22.02
C LEU A 73 9.55 10.64 22.25
N GLY A 74 10.53 10.37 21.38
CA GLY A 74 11.55 9.33 21.59
C GLY A 74 11.05 7.88 21.68
N ARG A 75 9.80 7.58 21.30
CA ARG A 75 9.15 6.29 21.59
C ARG A 75 9.66 5.08 20.79
N VAL A 76 10.27 5.31 19.63
CA VAL A 76 10.61 4.23 18.68
C VAL A 76 12.11 3.95 18.64
N GLN A 77 12.94 4.98 18.84
CA GLN A 77 14.38 4.92 18.58
C GLN A 77 15.10 3.84 19.39
N ALA A 78 14.70 3.60 20.63
CA ALA A 78 15.28 2.56 21.49
C ALA A 78 15.03 1.13 20.97
N HIS A 79 13.96 0.92 20.21
CA HIS A 79 13.54 -0.39 19.73
C HIS A 79 13.99 -0.69 18.30
N LEU A 80 14.46 0.31 17.54
CA LEU A 80 14.84 0.15 16.13
C LEU A 80 15.87 -0.96 15.86
N PRO A 81 16.95 -1.14 16.65
CA PRO A 81 17.93 -2.19 16.38
C PRO A 81 17.31 -3.60 16.45
N GLU A 82 16.45 -3.83 17.44
CA GLU A 82 15.76 -5.11 17.64
C GLU A 82 14.71 -5.33 16.54
N LEU A 83 13.93 -4.30 16.19
CA LEU A 83 12.97 -4.36 15.10
C LEU A 83 13.65 -4.71 13.77
N ARG A 84 14.79 -4.07 13.46
CA ARG A 84 15.55 -4.35 12.25
C ARG A 84 16.02 -5.80 12.22
N ARG A 85 16.60 -6.31 13.32
CA ARG A 85 17.04 -7.71 13.42
C ARG A 85 15.89 -8.70 13.16
N ARG A 86 14.73 -8.47 13.77
CA ARG A 86 13.53 -9.31 13.58
C ARG A 86 13.04 -9.26 12.13
N ALA A 87 13.01 -8.08 11.52
CA ALA A 87 12.62 -7.88 10.13
C ALA A 87 13.56 -8.63 9.18
N GLU A 88 14.87 -8.42 9.31
CA GLU A 88 15.89 -9.05 8.46
C GLU A 88 15.82 -10.57 8.55
N SER A 89 15.62 -11.12 9.76
CA SER A 89 15.43 -12.56 9.94
C SER A 89 14.21 -13.07 9.20
N ARG A 90 13.07 -12.36 9.25
CA ARG A 90 11.84 -12.79 8.56
C ARG A 90 11.98 -12.68 7.05
N VAL A 91 12.56 -11.58 6.56
CA VAL A 91 12.82 -11.35 5.13
C VAL A 91 13.74 -12.43 4.54
N ALA A 92 14.67 -12.95 5.34
CA ALA A 92 15.57 -14.02 4.93
C ALA A 92 14.89 -15.42 4.93
N THR A 93 13.87 -15.65 5.75
CA THR A 93 13.27 -16.99 5.92
C THR A 93 11.94 -17.17 5.20
N ASP A 94 11.19 -16.10 4.96
CA ASP A 94 9.83 -16.18 4.42
C ASP A 94 9.88 -16.28 2.88
N PRO A 95 9.34 -17.37 2.30
CA PRO A 95 9.46 -17.68 0.87
C PRO A 95 8.77 -16.67 -0.03
N ASP A 96 7.87 -15.85 0.50
CA ASP A 96 7.24 -14.79 -0.30
C ASP A 96 8.26 -13.69 -0.68
N TRP A 97 9.28 -13.47 0.14
CA TRP A 97 10.37 -12.55 -0.19
C TRP A 97 11.30 -13.10 -1.27
N ASP A 98 11.32 -14.42 -1.49
CA ASP A 98 12.05 -15.01 -2.62
C ASP A 98 11.42 -14.57 -3.95
N TYR A 99 10.08 -14.61 -4.04
CA TYR A 99 9.35 -14.10 -5.21
C TYR A 99 9.56 -12.60 -5.43
N VAL A 100 9.58 -11.80 -4.36
CA VAL A 100 9.87 -10.36 -4.49
C VAL A 100 11.29 -10.13 -5.02
N ARG A 101 12.28 -10.90 -4.57
CA ARG A 101 13.66 -10.82 -5.07
C ARG A 101 13.78 -11.26 -6.53
N GLU A 102 13.04 -12.28 -6.93
CA GLU A 102 12.92 -12.70 -8.33
C GLU A 102 12.30 -11.59 -9.21
N ASP A 103 11.25 -10.93 -8.73
CA ASP A 103 10.59 -9.83 -9.44
C ASP A 103 11.55 -8.64 -9.63
N ILE A 104 12.34 -8.30 -8.60
CA ILE A 104 13.39 -7.27 -8.68
C ILE A 104 14.41 -7.64 -9.76
N GLN A 105 14.90 -8.89 -9.78
CA GLN A 105 15.85 -9.33 -10.79
C GLN A 105 15.27 -9.31 -12.20
N THR A 106 14.01 -9.71 -12.34
CA THR A 106 13.29 -9.70 -13.63
C THR A 106 13.12 -8.27 -14.14
N TYR A 107 12.77 -7.34 -13.25
CA TYR A 107 12.69 -5.91 -13.56
C TYR A 107 14.04 -5.34 -14.01
N LEU A 108 15.13 -5.63 -13.29
CA LEU A 108 16.46 -5.14 -13.64
C LEU A 108 16.94 -5.68 -15.00
N LYS A 109 16.64 -6.94 -15.32
CA LYS A 109 16.91 -7.53 -16.65
C LYS A 109 16.11 -6.82 -17.74
N ALA A 110 14.80 -6.63 -17.53
CA ALA A 110 13.94 -5.94 -18.49
C ALA A 110 14.35 -4.48 -18.70
N GLN A 111 14.86 -3.80 -17.66
CA GLN A 111 15.39 -2.44 -17.77
C GLN A 111 16.69 -2.38 -18.57
N ALA A 112 17.56 -3.39 -18.43
CA ALA A 112 18.80 -3.50 -19.20
C ALA A 112 18.53 -3.80 -20.69
N ASP A 113 17.54 -4.64 -20.97
CA ASP A 113 17.16 -5.06 -22.31
C ASP A 113 16.27 -4.02 -23.02
N LYS A 114 16.90 -3.11 -23.76
CA LYS A 114 16.20 -2.04 -24.52
C LYS A 114 15.64 -2.48 -25.88
N SER A 115 15.65 -3.77 -26.17
CA SER A 115 15.23 -4.32 -27.48
C SER A 115 14.13 -5.35 -27.30
N ILE A 116 13.14 -5.33 -28.20
CA ILE A 116 12.07 -6.31 -28.24
C ILE A 116 12.13 -7.13 -29.53
N SER A 117 11.88 -8.44 -29.42
CA SER A 117 11.75 -9.31 -30.59
C SER A 117 10.45 -9.03 -31.33
N LEU A 118 10.50 -8.90 -32.65
CA LEU A 118 9.32 -8.81 -33.52
C LEU A 118 8.87 -10.18 -34.08
N ASN A 119 9.58 -11.25 -33.77
CA ASN A 119 9.18 -12.61 -34.16
C ASN A 119 8.01 -13.10 -33.29
N LEU A 120 6.88 -13.43 -33.94
CA LEU A 120 5.66 -13.86 -33.28
C LEU A 120 5.82 -15.14 -32.44
N GLU A 121 6.44 -16.18 -32.99
CA GLU A 121 6.62 -17.47 -32.29
C GLU A 121 7.44 -17.29 -31.01
N LYS A 122 8.50 -16.50 -31.07
CA LYS A 122 9.31 -16.16 -29.89
C LYS A 122 8.49 -15.40 -28.84
N ARG A 123 7.66 -14.45 -29.25
CA ARG A 123 6.80 -13.66 -28.33
C ARG A 123 5.70 -14.50 -27.68
N LEU A 124 5.10 -15.43 -28.42
CA LEU A 124 4.12 -16.37 -27.89
C LEU A 124 4.75 -17.27 -26.82
N LYS A 125 5.94 -17.81 -27.10
CA LYS A 125 6.67 -18.63 -26.15
C LYS A 125 7.04 -17.88 -24.87
N GLU A 126 7.56 -16.65 -24.98
CA GLU A 126 7.86 -15.78 -23.83
C GLU A 126 6.61 -15.52 -22.97
N ARG A 127 5.46 -15.30 -23.61
CA ARG A 127 4.19 -15.10 -22.91
C ARG A 127 3.72 -16.36 -22.18
N GLU A 128 3.74 -17.51 -22.84
CA GLU A 128 3.34 -18.80 -22.25
C GLU A 128 4.23 -19.17 -21.05
N GLU A 129 5.54 -18.94 -21.14
CA GLU A 129 6.47 -19.15 -20.03
C GLU A 129 6.15 -18.24 -18.84
N ALA A 130 5.87 -16.95 -19.09
CA ALA A 130 5.51 -16.00 -18.04
C ALA A 130 4.15 -16.32 -17.40
N GLU A 131 3.15 -16.69 -18.20
CA GLU A 131 1.83 -17.12 -17.71
C GLU A 131 1.94 -18.40 -16.87
N ALA A 132 2.66 -19.41 -17.34
CA ALA A 132 2.89 -20.65 -16.60
C ALA A 132 3.59 -20.39 -15.25
N HIS A 133 4.59 -19.51 -15.25
CA HIS A 133 5.30 -19.10 -14.05
C HIS A 133 4.37 -18.39 -13.04
N ASN A 134 3.61 -17.40 -13.51
CA ASN A 134 2.65 -16.66 -12.68
C ASN A 134 1.56 -17.58 -12.12
N MET A 135 1.06 -18.53 -12.91
CA MET A 135 0.07 -19.51 -12.46
C MET A 135 0.64 -20.49 -11.43
N ALA A 136 1.89 -20.92 -11.57
CA ALA A 136 2.57 -21.73 -10.58
C ALA A 136 2.71 -20.98 -9.24
N ARG A 137 3.11 -19.70 -9.29
CA ARG A 137 3.18 -18.82 -8.11
C ARG A 137 1.81 -18.64 -7.45
N LYS A 138 0.75 -18.31 -8.22
CA LYS A 138 -0.63 -18.16 -7.71
C LYS A 138 -1.11 -19.45 -7.02
N ARG A 139 -0.82 -20.63 -7.59
CA ARG A 139 -1.18 -21.94 -7.01
C ARG A 139 -0.45 -22.23 -5.70
N ASP A 140 0.86 -21.97 -5.66
CA ASP A 140 1.66 -22.14 -4.46
C ASP A 140 1.19 -21.20 -3.33
N GLN A 141 0.93 -19.93 -3.64
CA GLN A 141 0.37 -18.97 -2.68
C GLN A 141 -1.03 -19.40 -2.19
N ALA A 142 -1.90 -19.88 -3.07
CA ALA A 142 -3.22 -20.36 -2.68
C ALA A 142 -3.17 -21.63 -1.80
N ALA A 143 -2.16 -22.48 -1.99
CA ALA A 143 -1.94 -23.66 -1.15
C ALA A 143 -1.44 -23.29 0.26
N ARG A 144 -0.69 -22.18 0.38
CA ARG A 144 -0.24 -21.61 1.66
C ARG A 144 -1.41 -20.84 2.29
N ALA A 145 -2.20 -21.52 3.12
CA ALA A 145 -3.38 -20.95 3.77
C ALA A 145 -3.12 -19.55 4.37
N THR A 146 -3.88 -18.55 3.93
CA THR A 146 -3.88 -17.20 4.51
C THR A 146 -4.69 -17.20 5.81
N SER A 147 -4.16 -16.54 6.85
CA SER A 147 -4.88 -16.39 8.11
C SER A 147 -6.16 -15.57 7.88
N ARG A 148 -7.31 -16.07 8.36
CA ARG A 148 -8.57 -15.31 8.36
C ARG A 148 -8.44 -14.10 9.28
N GLU A 149 -8.03 -12.98 8.72
CA GLU A 149 -7.97 -11.72 9.46
C GLU A 149 -9.38 -11.22 9.74
N LYS A 150 -9.62 -10.80 10.98
CA LYS A 150 -10.87 -10.12 11.34
C LYS A 150 -10.68 -8.63 11.09
N ILE A 151 -11.49 -8.07 10.20
CA ILE A 151 -11.47 -6.65 9.87
C ILE A 151 -12.47 -5.95 10.78
N TYR A 152 -12.06 -4.84 11.39
CA TYR A 152 -12.91 -4.01 12.25
C TYR A 152 -12.93 -2.60 11.69
N GLU A 153 -14.11 -2.01 11.54
CA GLU A 153 -14.25 -0.60 11.22
C GLU A 153 -14.26 0.21 12.51
N ILE A 154 -13.25 1.05 12.72
CA ILE A 154 -13.17 1.93 13.89
C ILE A 154 -13.49 3.34 13.43
N THR A 155 -14.67 3.84 13.83
CA THR A 155 -15.09 5.22 13.55
C THR A 155 -14.68 6.17 14.67
N LEU A 156 -14.54 7.48 14.38
CA LEU A 156 -14.23 8.49 15.39
C LEU A 156 -15.25 8.52 16.54
N SER A 157 -16.52 8.20 16.25
CA SER A 157 -17.60 8.09 17.23
C SER A 157 -17.42 6.93 18.21
N GLN A 158 -16.74 5.87 17.79
CA GLN A 158 -16.54 4.64 18.57
C GLN A 158 -15.17 4.59 19.26
N ALA A 159 -14.23 5.48 18.92
CA ALA A 159 -12.86 5.46 19.43
C ALA A 159 -12.75 5.56 20.96
N ASN A 160 -13.74 6.19 21.62
CA ASN A 160 -13.77 6.36 23.08
C ASN A 160 -14.67 5.32 23.79
N GLN A 161 -15.33 4.44 23.04
CA GLN A 161 -16.21 3.42 23.63
C GLN A 161 -15.40 2.18 24.01
N PRO A 162 -15.67 1.55 25.16
CA PRO A 162 -14.98 0.34 25.57
C PRO A 162 -15.44 -0.85 24.72
N GLY A 163 -14.48 -1.55 24.09
CA GLY A 163 -14.73 -2.75 23.30
C GLY A 163 -14.54 -2.55 21.80
N LEU A 164 -14.33 -3.65 21.07
CA LEU A 164 -14.25 -3.61 19.61
C LEU A 164 -15.66 -3.74 19.00
N PRO A 165 -15.94 -3.01 17.89
CA PRO A 165 -17.16 -3.23 17.12
C PRO A 165 -17.21 -4.66 16.55
N PRO A 166 -18.39 -5.14 16.10
CA PRO A 166 -18.46 -6.42 15.40
C PRO A 166 -17.54 -6.40 14.17
N PRO A 167 -16.84 -7.52 13.88
CA PRO A 167 -16.00 -7.58 12.70
C PRO A 167 -16.85 -7.43 11.45
N LEU A 168 -16.36 -6.68 10.47
CA LEU A 168 -16.94 -6.67 9.14
C LEU A 168 -16.76 -8.07 8.53
N GLY A 169 -17.84 -8.63 7.99
CA GLY A 169 -17.72 -9.74 7.04
C GLY A 169 -16.95 -9.26 5.81
N SER A 170 -16.21 -10.17 5.14
CA SER A 170 -15.50 -9.88 3.89
C SER A 170 -16.44 -9.09 2.97
N THR A 171 -16.15 -7.81 2.75
CA THR A 171 -17.08 -6.86 2.13
C THR A 171 -17.16 -7.14 0.64
N ASN A 172 -18.00 -8.11 0.29
CA ASN A 172 -18.76 -8.24 -0.96
C ASN A 172 -19.94 -9.21 -0.71
N ALA A 173 -20.74 -8.90 0.31
CA ALA A 173 -22.17 -9.17 0.22
C ALA A 173 -22.80 -7.82 -0.12
N SER A 174 -23.11 -7.62 -1.41
CA SER A 174 -23.83 -6.43 -1.87
C SER A 174 -25.14 -6.27 -1.08
N PRO A 175 -25.43 -5.10 -0.48
CA PRO A 175 -26.72 -4.82 0.12
C PRO A 175 -27.70 -4.43 -1.00
N ALA A 176 -28.04 -5.38 -1.87
CA ALA A 176 -29.04 -5.21 -2.90
C ALA A 176 -29.84 -6.51 -3.06
N SER A 177 -30.55 -6.90 -2.00
CA SER A 177 -31.58 -7.93 -2.05
C SER A 177 -32.58 -7.71 -0.93
N VAL A 178 -33.12 -6.50 -0.84
CA VAL A 178 -34.42 -6.28 -0.21
C VAL A 178 -35.24 -5.46 -1.21
N GLU A 179 -36.37 -6.04 -1.61
CA GLU A 179 -37.48 -5.48 -2.43
C GLU A 179 -37.53 -5.83 -3.94
N THR A 180 -38.26 -6.93 -4.21
CA THR A 180 -39.36 -7.10 -5.19
C THR A 180 -39.26 -6.56 -6.63
N ASP A 181 -39.17 -7.44 -7.64
CA ASP A 181 -40.29 -7.84 -8.53
C ASP A 181 -39.83 -8.86 -9.61
N PRO A 182 -40.65 -9.87 -10.01
CA PRO A 182 -40.21 -10.97 -10.86
C PRO A 182 -40.75 -10.86 -12.29
N LYS A 183 -40.07 -10.14 -13.21
CA LYS A 183 -40.37 -10.26 -14.64
C LYS A 183 -39.26 -9.73 -15.56
N ALA A 184 -38.23 -10.54 -15.79
CA ALA A 184 -37.41 -10.49 -17.01
C ALA A 184 -36.60 -11.79 -17.15
N VAL A 185 -37.31 -12.91 -17.30
CA VAL A 185 -36.74 -14.12 -17.89
C VAL A 185 -36.98 -14.05 -19.40
N ALA A 186 -35.95 -14.40 -20.17
CA ALA A 186 -35.88 -14.55 -21.63
C ALA A 186 -35.31 -13.35 -22.41
N ALA A 187 -33.97 -13.36 -22.58
CA ALA A 187 -33.31 -13.24 -23.90
C ALA A 187 -31.79 -13.17 -23.70
N ALA A 188 -31.09 -14.22 -24.13
CA ALA A 188 -29.73 -14.23 -24.72
C ALA A 188 -28.98 -15.51 -24.33
N VAL A 189 -29.37 -16.63 -24.95
CA VAL A 189 -28.45 -17.73 -25.26
C VAL A 189 -27.92 -17.41 -26.66
N THR A 190 -26.61 -17.13 -26.77
CA THR A 190 -25.70 -17.44 -27.90
C THR A 190 -24.43 -16.59 -27.75
N GLY A 191 -23.28 -17.23 -27.52
CA GLY A 191 -21.95 -16.60 -27.56
C GLY A 191 -20.84 -17.62 -27.34
N SER A 192 -19.98 -17.78 -28.36
CA SER A 192 -18.86 -18.72 -28.48
C SER A 192 -17.75 -18.53 -27.42
N PRO A 193 -16.84 -19.52 -27.23
CA PRO A 193 -15.81 -19.49 -26.20
C PRO A 193 -14.49 -18.91 -26.74
N GLU A 194 -14.42 -17.60 -26.88
CA GLU A 194 -13.16 -16.88 -27.12
C GLU A 194 -13.22 -15.60 -26.27
N ASP A 195 -12.08 -15.19 -25.72
CA ASP A 195 -11.90 -14.14 -24.70
C ASP A 195 -12.15 -14.59 -23.25
N ALA A 196 -11.24 -15.43 -22.74
CA ALA A 196 -10.95 -15.47 -21.31
C ALA A 196 -10.05 -14.28 -20.92
N ASP A 197 -10.48 -13.06 -21.27
CA ASP A 197 -10.21 -11.90 -20.43
C ASP A 197 -11.13 -12.06 -19.23
N GLU A 198 -10.73 -12.92 -18.27
CA GLU A 198 -11.25 -12.79 -16.92
C GLU A 198 -10.90 -11.36 -16.51
N GLU A 199 -11.87 -10.46 -16.50
CA GLU A 199 -11.77 -9.20 -15.79
C GLU A 199 -11.18 -9.55 -14.41
N GLU A 200 -9.91 -9.19 -14.21
CA GLU A 200 -9.20 -9.36 -12.95
C GLU A 200 -9.88 -8.41 -11.95
N THR A 201 -11.02 -8.84 -11.44
CA THR A 201 -11.71 -8.17 -10.35
C THR A 201 -10.72 -8.07 -9.18
N PRO A 202 -10.60 -6.89 -8.54
CA PRO A 202 -9.64 -6.66 -7.46
C PRO A 202 -9.68 -7.71 -6.34
N ASP A 203 -10.79 -8.44 -6.20
CA ASP A 203 -11.07 -9.37 -5.11
C ASP A 203 -10.63 -10.82 -5.33
N LYS A 204 -10.21 -11.24 -6.53
CA LYS A 204 -9.67 -12.61 -6.75
C LYS A 204 -8.15 -12.71 -6.59
N LEU A 205 -7.45 -11.59 -6.58
CA LEU A 205 -6.11 -11.50 -5.99
C LEU A 205 -6.32 -11.45 -4.48
N ALA A 206 -6.27 -12.60 -3.80
CA ALA A 206 -6.08 -12.59 -2.36
C ALA A 206 -4.93 -11.61 -2.07
N ASN A 207 -5.24 -10.52 -1.34
CA ASN A 207 -4.35 -9.41 -0.98
C ASN A 207 -3.09 -9.92 -0.27
N HIS A 208 -2.16 -10.51 -1.02
CA HIS A 208 -0.92 -11.07 -0.52
C HIS A 208 0.18 -10.02 -0.61
N ASP A 209 -0.11 -8.84 -0.09
CA ASP A 209 0.88 -7.78 0.03
C ASP A 209 1.87 -8.17 1.13
N VAL A 210 3.02 -8.69 0.69
CA VAL A 210 4.12 -9.16 1.54
C VAL A 210 4.66 -8.00 2.39
N ALA A 211 4.75 -6.81 1.80
CA ALA A 211 5.24 -5.62 2.49
C ALA A 211 4.24 -5.14 3.55
N LEU A 212 2.94 -5.11 3.24
CA LEU A 212 1.89 -4.78 4.21
C LEU A 212 1.88 -5.77 5.39
N ARG A 213 2.03 -7.06 5.11
CA ARG A 213 2.10 -8.10 6.15
C ARG A 213 3.31 -7.92 7.06
N GLU A 214 4.47 -7.62 6.49
CA GLU A 214 5.66 -7.35 7.28
C GLU A 214 5.54 -6.04 8.06
N ALA A 215 4.96 -5.00 7.49
CA ALA A 215 4.68 -3.74 8.20
C ALA A 215 3.75 -3.98 9.41
N LYS A 216 2.75 -4.84 9.27
CA LYS A 216 1.89 -5.28 10.38
C LYS A 216 2.69 -6.01 11.46
N ARG A 217 3.55 -6.97 11.07
CA ARG A 217 4.42 -7.70 12.01
C ARG A 217 5.37 -6.75 12.76
N LEU A 218 5.96 -5.77 12.07
CA LEU A 218 6.81 -4.73 12.67
C LEU A 218 6.06 -3.87 13.69
N LEU A 219 4.81 -3.51 13.39
CA LEU A 219 3.99 -2.75 14.34
C LEU A 219 3.66 -3.59 15.59
N LEU A 220 3.35 -4.89 15.41
CA LEU A 220 3.13 -5.80 16.53
C LEU A 220 4.39 -5.95 17.39
N ASP A 221 5.56 -6.15 16.77
CA ASP A 221 6.85 -6.21 17.47
C ASP A 221 7.10 -4.92 18.27
N LEU A 222 6.83 -3.75 17.68
CA LEU A 222 6.99 -2.47 18.36
C LEU A 222 6.06 -2.36 19.58
N ILE A 223 4.81 -2.80 19.45
CA ILE A 223 3.86 -2.81 20.57
C ILE A 223 4.35 -3.74 21.67
N GLU A 224 4.80 -4.95 21.34
CA GLU A 224 5.36 -5.90 22.30
C GLU A 224 6.57 -5.33 23.04
N LEU A 225 7.55 -4.79 22.32
CA LEU A 225 8.76 -4.20 22.89
C LEU A 225 8.44 -2.98 23.77
N SER A 226 7.45 -2.18 23.37
CA SER A 226 7.01 -1.01 24.15
C SER A 226 6.29 -1.38 25.45
N ARG A 227 5.57 -2.52 25.48
CA ARG A 227 4.91 -3.03 26.71
C ARG A 227 5.91 -3.56 27.72
N VAL A 228 6.96 -4.24 27.25
CA VAL A 228 8.02 -4.78 28.11
C VAL A 228 8.84 -3.66 28.76
N ALA A 229 8.98 -2.51 28.09
CA ALA A 229 9.72 -1.35 28.61
C ALA A 229 8.93 -0.46 29.59
N ALA A 230 7.62 -0.66 29.74
CA ALA A 230 6.80 0.12 30.67
C ALA A 230 6.81 -0.51 32.08
N PRO A 231 7.17 0.22 33.15
CA PRO A 231 6.93 -0.26 34.50
C PRO A 231 5.42 -0.45 34.70
N GLN A 232 5.01 -1.65 35.15
CA GLN A 232 3.60 -1.91 35.46
C GLN A 232 3.12 -0.90 36.52
N PRO A 233 1.95 -0.28 36.37
CA PRO A 233 1.38 0.53 37.45
C PRO A 233 1.11 -0.39 38.65
N PRO A 234 1.36 0.07 39.89
CA PRO A 234 1.11 -0.75 41.08
C PRO A 234 -0.36 -1.14 41.10
N VAL A 235 -0.61 -2.45 41.14
CA VAL A 235 -1.93 -3.04 41.35
C VAL A 235 -2.51 -2.43 42.61
N ALA A 236 -3.53 -1.58 42.45
CA ALA A 236 -4.22 -0.96 43.58
C ALA A 236 -4.79 -2.07 44.46
N ALA A 237 -4.24 -2.21 45.67
CA ALA A 237 -4.72 -3.16 46.65
C ALA A 237 -6.18 -2.83 46.99
N THR A 238 -7.08 -3.75 46.68
CA THR A 238 -8.48 -3.71 47.12
C THR A 238 -8.52 -3.72 48.65
N VAL A 239 -8.92 -2.60 49.23
CA VAL A 239 -9.22 -2.50 50.67
C VAL A 239 -10.53 -3.23 50.93
N PRO A 240 -10.58 -4.22 51.84
CA PRO A 240 -11.83 -4.90 52.19
C PRO A 240 -12.71 -3.96 53.01
N ILE A 241 -13.95 -3.79 52.57
CA ILE A 241 -14.99 -3.06 53.30
C ILE A 241 -15.43 -3.96 54.47
N GLN A 242 -15.24 -3.49 55.70
CA GLN A 242 -15.95 -3.97 56.89
C GLN A 242 -17.23 -3.16 57.07
#